data_AF-A0A962I956-F1
#
_entry.id   AF-A0A962I956-F1
#
_cell.length_a   1.000
_cell.length_b   1.000
_cell.length_c   1.000
_cell.angle_alpha   90.00
_cell.angle_beta   90.00
_cell.angle_gamma   90.00
#
_symmetry.space_group_name_H-M   'P 1'
#
loop_
_entity.id
_entity.type
_entity.pdbx_description
1 polymer ?
#
loop_
_entity_poly.entity_id
_entity_poly.type
_entity_poly.pdbx_seq_one_letter_code
_entity_poly.pdbx_strand_id
1 'polypeptide(L)'
;MIRMPPRVPVLRLLLSVSLLWTTAGWALDGKWTPAQLSELDPAWLREQGLELAADEIWDAEQGRGLLSAAVRIGGCSGAFVSAEGLVLTNHHCLFGLVQEHSSTERDLIRDGYLAPTREAELPGRTLRVEVPQRFSDVTESVLAAVPPGADPLQRLHAIDDQREALRLACEGERPDIHCKVAVYDEGVQYVLIEWRELRDVRLVYAPPRAVGEYGGEIDNWMWPRHTGDFALARVWHSPGEGEPAQAYRPERFIPIASQPLQPDDFVMVLGYPGITYRSLIADEMAERRERYFVRRETLFGQWMSVIETATAEDPAGQISVASNLKGLANRYKNAQGQIAGLDRGAIVEQQRRADAAVLHWASEQADAADIRAAHAGLTEVLEERLGSWEHDFLLNLMAMGNESVPGGIPPLPKSLYFGATLAHLARELEKPDAKRDQDFRESEWPRLRDRLQREQHNLHRATDEQLLLALLQQALALPDDQRLAAVDRHVGQLAAVALPEWVAKACERSVLLDPARREALIGQPLSALQALQDPLLDLAID
;
A
#
# COMPACT_ATOMS: atom_id res chain seq x y z
N MET A 1 20.53 -81.82 -48.00
CA MET A 1 19.40 -81.06 -48.57
C MET A 1 18.83 -80.18 -47.46
N ILE A 2 19.14 -78.88 -47.49
CA ILE A 2 18.16 -77.80 -47.74
C ILE A 2 17.16 -77.59 -46.59
N ARG A 3 17.44 -76.65 -45.68
CA ARG A 3 16.74 -75.33 -45.60
C ARG A 3 17.30 -74.48 -44.45
N MET A 4 17.57 -73.22 -44.79
CA MET A 4 18.13 -72.16 -43.96
C MET A 4 17.13 -71.66 -42.90
N PRO A 5 17.60 -71.08 -41.76
CA PRO A 5 16.76 -70.33 -40.83
C PRO A 5 16.59 -68.86 -41.29
N PRO A 6 15.47 -68.19 -40.97
CA PRO A 6 15.29 -66.78 -41.28
C PRO A 6 16.03 -65.88 -40.26
N ARG A 7 16.40 -64.71 -40.77
CA ARG A 7 17.25 -63.69 -40.16
C ARG A 7 16.47 -62.82 -39.17
N VAL A 8 17.10 -62.47 -38.05
CA VAL A 8 16.87 -61.19 -37.37
C VAL A 8 18.25 -60.54 -37.18
N PRO A 9 18.58 -59.46 -37.89
CA PRO A 9 19.84 -58.76 -37.69
C PRO A 9 19.66 -57.50 -36.83
N VAL A 10 20.60 -57.37 -35.90
CA VAL A 10 21.29 -56.11 -35.56
C VAL A 10 20.56 -55.17 -34.59
N LEU A 11 20.81 -55.46 -33.32
CA LEU A 11 21.01 -54.50 -32.23
C LEU A 11 22.01 -53.42 -32.69
N ARG A 12 21.55 -52.21 -32.98
CA ARG A 12 22.39 -51.03 -33.21
C ARG A 12 22.21 -50.05 -32.06
N LEU A 13 23.25 -50.05 -31.24
CA LEU A 13 23.68 -49.00 -30.34
C LEU A 13 23.62 -47.64 -31.04
N LEU A 14 22.59 -46.85 -30.76
CA LEU A 14 22.53 -45.41 -31.00
C LEU A 14 22.13 -44.76 -29.68
N LEU A 15 23.11 -44.67 -28.77
CA LEU A 15 23.09 -43.74 -27.65
C LEU A 15 23.44 -42.35 -28.23
N SER A 16 22.53 -41.80 -29.03
CA SER A 16 22.63 -40.44 -29.53
C SER A 16 21.93 -39.53 -28.53
N VAL A 17 22.74 -38.92 -27.66
CA VAL A 17 22.62 -37.58 -27.08
C VAL A 17 21.28 -36.89 -27.38
N SER A 18 20.22 -37.30 -26.67
CA SER A 18 19.04 -36.46 -26.49
C SER A 18 19.40 -35.44 -25.42
N LEU A 19 20.04 -34.39 -25.91
CA LEU A 19 20.08 -33.05 -25.34
C LEU A 19 18.94 -32.84 -24.33
N LEU A 20 19.33 -32.70 -23.07
CA LEU A 20 18.56 -32.05 -22.01
C LEU A 20 18.26 -30.62 -22.46
N TRP A 21 17.25 -30.47 -23.30
CA TRP A 21 16.50 -29.23 -23.46
C TRP A 21 15.18 -29.49 -22.76
N THR A 22 15.25 -29.72 -21.44
CA THR A 22 14.22 -29.15 -20.60
C THR A 22 14.38 -27.65 -20.81
N THR A 23 13.61 -27.10 -21.75
CA THR A 23 13.11 -25.73 -21.57
C THR A 23 12.51 -25.76 -20.18
N ALA A 24 13.28 -25.32 -19.19
CA ALA A 24 12.70 -24.89 -17.94
C ALA A 24 11.65 -23.89 -18.42
N GLY A 25 10.38 -24.29 -18.40
CA GLY A 25 9.30 -23.36 -18.64
C GLY A 25 9.55 -22.28 -17.62
N TRP A 26 9.90 -21.08 -18.09
CA TRP A 26 9.93 -19.92 -17.24
C TRP A 26 8.45 -19.75 -16.88
N ALA A 27 8.04 -20.31 -15.75
CA ALA A 27 6.82 -19.86 -15.11
C ALA A 27 7.11 -18.41 -14.78
N LEU A 28 6.71 -17.50 -15.67
CA LEU A 28 6.96 -16.09 -15.53
C LEU A 28 6.13 -15.63 -14.32
N ASP A 29 6.79 -15.42 -13.18
CA ASP A 29 6.21 -14.68 -12.07
C ASP A 29 5.94 -13.25 -12.57
N GLY A 30 4.69 -12.82 -12.51
CA GLY A 30 4.28 -11.55 -13.10
C GLY A 30 2.99 -11.02 -12.51
N LYS A 31 2.95 -9.71 -12.29
CA LYS A 31 1.73 -8.94 -12.02
C LYS A 31 1.44 -8.14 -13.29
N TRP A 32 0.73 -8.78 -14.21
CA TRP A 32 0.51 -8.24 -15.55
C TRP A 32 -0.58 -7.18 -15.53
N THR A 33 -0.34 -6.06 -16.22
CA THR A 33 -1.39 -5.07 -16.45
C THR A 33 -2.44 -5.64 -17.41
N PRO A 34 -3.66 -5.07 -17.44
CA PRO A 34 -4.68 -5.49 -18.41
C PRO A 34 -4.21 -5.39 -19.87
N ALA A 35 -3.38 -4.39 -20.19
CA ALA A 35 -2.81 -4.22 -21.52
C ALA A 35 -1.80 -5.34 -21.85
N GLN A 36 -0.90 -5.66 -20.90
CA GLN A 36 0.11 -6.70 -21.07
C GLN A 36 -0.49 -8.09 -21.29
N LEU A 37 -1.68 -8.38 -20.77
CA LEU A 37 -2.34 -9.67 -21.02
C LEU A 37 -2.57 -9.94 -22.51
N SER A 38 -2.79 -8.88 -23.32
CA SER A 38 -2.95 -9.00 -24.77
C SER A 38 -1.63 -9.18 -25.51
N GLU A 39 -0.50 -8.88 -24.85
CA GLU A 39 0.85 -9.03 -25.39
C GLU A 39 1.45 -10.42 -25.11
N LEU A 40 0.91 -11.12 -24.10
CA LEU A 40 1.31 -12.49 -23.77
C LEU A 40 0.91 -13.45 -24.89
N ASP A 41 1.76 -14.45 -25.14
CA ASP A 41 1.49 -15.48 -26.15
C ASP A 41 0.20 -16.24 -25.81
N PRO A 42 -0.84 -16.16 -26.67
CA PRO A 42 -2.10 -16.88 -26.43
C PRO A 42 -1.94 -18.40 -26.44
N ALA A 43 -0.92 -18.94 -27.11
CA ALA A 43 -0.62 -20.37 -27.05
C ALA A 43 -0.07 -20.77 -25.68
N TRP A 44 0.83 -19.95 -25.12
CA TRP A 44 1.37 -20.16 -23.78
C TRP A 44 0.28 -20.03 -22.71
N LEU A 45 -0.59 -19.01 -22.79
CA LEU A 45 -1.71 -18.86 -21.86
C LEU A 45 -2.65 -20.08 -21.86
N ARG A 46 -2.95 -20.62 -23.04
CA ARG A 46 -3.73 -21.86 -23.18
C ARG A 46 -3.00 -23.07 -22.63
N GLU A 47 -1.68 -23.15 -22.81
CA GLU A 47 -0.84 -24.19 -22.21
C GLU A 47 -0.86 -24.13 -20.67
N GLN A 48 -0.93 -22.92 -20.09
CA GLN A 48 -1.12 -22.76 -18.64
C GLN A 48 -2.52 -23.17 -18.17
N GLY A 49 -3.50 -23.26 -19.08
CA GLY A 49 -4.89 -23.63 -18.79
C GLY A 49 -5.88 -22.47 -18.81
N LEU A 50 -5.50 -21.29 -19.30
CA LEU A 50 -6.45 -20.21 -19.54
C LEU A 50 -7.31 -20.52 -20.78
N GLU A 51 -8.61 -20.70 -20.56
CA GLU A 51 -9.58 -20.93 -21.64
C GLU A 51 -10.17 -19.63 -22.23
N LEU A 52 -10.20 -18.55 -21.44
CA LEU A 52 -10.71 -17.25 -21.88
C LEU A 52 -9.74 -16.56 -22.84
N ALA A 53 -10.27 -15.87 -23.84
CA ALA A 53 -9.46 -14.98 -24.65
C ALA A 53 -9.06 -13.71 -23.84
N ALA A 54 -7.94 -13.09 -24.22
CA ALA A 54 -7.41 -11.93 -23.50
C ALA A 54 -8.37 -10.72 -23.53
N ASP A 55 -9.08 -10.52 -24.63
CA ASP A 55 -10.11 -9.47 -24.79
C ASP A 55 -11.38 -9.73 -23.98
N GLU A 56 -11.67 -11.00 -23.62
CA GLU A 56 -12.72 -11.33 -22.67
C GLU A 56 -12.33 -10.95 -21.23
N ILE A 57 -11.03 -10.95 -20.91
CA ILE A 57 -10.52 -10.47 -19.62
C ILE A 57 -10.60 -8.94 -19.58
N TRP A 58 -10.10 -8.28 -20.63
CA TRP A 58 -10.20 -6.82 -20.79
C TRP A 58 -10.14 -6.38 -22.25
N ASP A 59 -11.24 -5.80 -22.71
CA ASP A 59 -11.36 -5.07 -23.97
C ASP A 59 -11.05 -3.59 -23.70
N ALA A 60 -9.82 -3.17 -24.04
CA ALA A 60 -9.34 -1.82 -23.78
C ALA A 60 -10.07 -0.74 -24.61
N GLU A 61 -10.60 -1.08 -25.78
CA GLU A 61 -11.35 -0.14 -26.61
C GLU A 61 -12.71 0.17 -26.00
N GLN A 62 -13.38 -0.85 -25.46
CA GLN A 62 -14.73 -0.72 -24.92
C GLN A 62 -14.77 -0.53 -23.40
N GLY A 63 -13.63 -0.68 -22.71
CA GLY A 63 -13.54 -0.52 -21.27
C GLY A 63 -14.33 -1.57 -20.48
N ARG A 64 -14.39 -2.80 -20.99
CA ARG A 64 -15.23 -3.89 -20.46
C ARG A 64 -14.49 -5.22 -20.45
N GLY A 65 -15.01 -6.18 -19.72
CA GLY A 65 -14.43 -7.53 -19.62
C GLY A 65 -14.57 -8.10 -18.22
N LEU A 66 -13.94 -9.24 -17.95
CA LEU A 66 -13.96 -9.85 -16.63
C LEU A 66 -13.43 -8.91 -15.52
N LEU A 67 -12.47 -8.03 -15.84
CA LEU A 67 -11.95 -7.04 -14.89
C LEU A 67 -13.00 -6.05 -14.39
N SER A 68 -14.09 -5.77 -15.13
CA SER A 68 -15.15 -4.89 -14.62
C SER A 68 -15.94 -5.52 -13.47
N ALA A 69 -15.81 -6.84 -13.26
CA ALA A 69 -16.31 -7.51 -12.08
C ALA A 69 -15.33 -7.47 -10.90
N ALA A 70 -14.03 -7.20 -11.13
CA ALA A 70 -12.99 -7.13 -10.09
C ALA A 70 -12.81 -5.67 -9.60
N VAL A 71 -13.21 -5.41 -8.36
CA VAL A 71 -13.36 -4.06 -7.82
C VAL A 71 -12.35 -3.76 -6.71
N ARG A 72 -12.02 -2.49 -6.52
CA ARG A 72 -11.31 -2.02 -5.31
C ARG A 72 -12.35 -1.72 -4.23
N ILE A 73 -12.14 -2.24 -3.02
CA ILE A 73 -13.06 -2.06 -1.89
C ILE A 73 -12.27 -1.83 -0.61
N GLY A 74 -12.39 -0.64 -0.01
CA GLY A 74 -11.73 -0.33 1.27
C GLY A 74 -10.21 -0.60 1.31
N GLY A 75 -9.49 -0.33 0.22
CA GLY A 75 -8.06 -0.63 0.10
C GLY A 75 -7.72 -2.10 -0.21
N CYS A 76 -8.72 -2.97 -0.30
CA CYS A 76 -8.61 -4.35 -0.73
C CYS A 76 -9.10 -4.56 -2.17
N SER A 77 -8.97 -5.80 -2.65
CA SER A 77 -9.68 -6.29 -3.84
C SER A 77 -10.97 -7.00 -3.44
N GLY A 78 -11.98 -6.96 -4.29
CA GLY A 78 -13.20 -7.74 -4.20
C GLY A 78 -13.74 -8.06 -5.59
N ALA A 79 -14.83 -8.81 -5.67
CA ALA A 79 -15.48 -9.09 -6.94
C ALA A 79 -17.00 -9.09 -6.83
N PHE A 80 -17.68 -8.56 -7.85
CA PHE A 80 -19.10 -8.80 -8.03
C PHE A 80 -19.35 -10.28 -8.30
N VAL A 81 -20.23 -10.90 -7.52
CA VAL A 81 -20.60 -12.34 -7.62
C VAL A 81 -22.09 -12.54 -7.88
N SER A 82 -22.84 -11.47 -8.16
CA SER A 82 -24.23 -11.53 -8.57
C SER A 82 -24.64 -10.37 -9.48
N ALA A 83 -25.73 -10.56 -10.23
CA ALA A 83 -26.36 -9.52 -11.04
C ALA A 83 -27.01 -8.38 -10.22
N GLU A 84 -27.06 -8.51 -8.90
CA GLU A 84 -27.67 -7.53 -7.98
C GLU A 84 -26.63 -6.98 -6.99
N GLY A 85 -25.40 -6.77 -7.48
CA GLY A 85 -24.40 -5.95 -6.80
C GLY A 85 -23.80 -6.57 -5.55
N LEU A 86 -23.92 -7.88 -5.37
CA LEU A 86 -23.26 -8.59 -4.26
C LEU A 86 -21.76 -8.66 -4.55
N VAL A 87 -20.95 -8.17 -3.60
CA VAL A 87 -19.48 -8.15 -3.66
C VAL A 87 -18.93 -9.12 -2.63
N LEU A 88 -18.06 -10.03 -3.07
CA LEU A 88 -17.26 -10.91 -2.22
C LEU A 88 -15.87 -10.31 -2.02
N THR A 89 -15.42 -10.26 -0.77
CA THR A 89 -14.05 -9.86 -0.40
C THR A 89 -13.65 -10.59 0.90
N ASN A 90 -12.47 -10.30 1.44
CA ASN A 90 -12.04 -10.89 2.70
C ASN A 90 -12.80 -10.31 3.90
N HIS A 91 -12.90 -11.09 4.97
CA HIS A 91 -13.49 -10.66 6.24
C HIS A 91 -12.71 -9.47 6.82
N HIS A 92 -11.38 -9.51 6.75
CA HIS A 92 -10.56 -8.39 7.24
C HIS A 92 -10.77 -7.07 6.47
N CYS A 93 -11.16 -7.15 5.18
CA CYS A 93 -11.42 -5.98 4.34
C CYS A 93 -12.74 -5.28 4.69
N LEU A 94 -13.74 -6.02 5.19
CA LEU A 94 -14.99 -5.45 5.70
C LEU A 94 -15.01 -5.31 7.23
N PHE A 95 -13.90 -5.62 7.91
CA PHE A 95 -13.85 -5.62 9.36
C PHE A 95 -14.17 -4.25 9.96
N GLY A 96 -13.72 -3.16 9.34
CA GLY A 96 -14.08 -1.80 9.75
C GLY A 96 -15.59 -1.56 9.72
N LEU A 97 -16.30 -2.11 8.73
CA LEU A 97 -17.76 -2.03 8.65
C LEU A 97 -18.46 -2.92 9.70
N VAL A 98 -17.92 -4.11 9.98
CA VAL A 98 -18.40 -4.96 11.09
C VAL A 98 -18.23 -4.25 12.43
N GLN A 99 -17.08 -3.62 12.65
CA GLN A 99 -16.76 -2.85 13.85
C GLN A 99 -17.68 -1.64 14.01
N GLU A 100 -17.96 -0.91 12.91
CA GLU A 100 -18.85 0.27 12.92
C GLU A 100 -20.24 -0.05 13.49
N HIS A 101 -20.76 -1.25 13.22
CA HIS A 101 -22.08 -1.70 13.65
C HIS A 101 -22.06 -2.61 14.88
N SER A 102 -20.89 -2.80 15.50
CA SER A 102 -20.77 -3.57 16.75
C SER A 102 -20.97 -2.68 17.97
N SER A 103 -21.61 -3.22 19.00
CA SER A 103 -21.74 -2.60 20.33
C SER A 103 -21.58 -3.63 21.43
N THR A 104 -21.56 -3.19 22.69
CA THR A 104 -21.54 -4.07 23.87
C THR A 104 -22.75 -5.00 23.93
N GLU A 105 -23.89 -4.57 23.40
CA GLU A 105 -25.14 -5.33 23.35
C GLU A 105 -25.24 -6.20 22.08
N ARG A 106 -24.48 -5.85 21.02
CA ARG A 106 -24.51 -6.52 19.72
C ARG A 106 -23.09 -6.61 19.15
N ASP A 107 -22.36 -7.64 19.56
CA ASP A 107 -20.97 -7.87 19.14
C ASP A 107 -20.91 -8.64 17.81
N LEU A 108 -20.98 -7.92 16.69
CA LEU A 108 -20.91 -8.51 15.35
C LEU A 108 -19.51 -9.07 15.03
N ILE A 109 -18.47 -8.57 15.70
CA ILE A 109 -17.11 -9.10 15.56
C ILE A 109 -17.08 -10.52 16.12
N ARG A 110 -17.59 -10.74 17.33
CA ARG A 110 -17.63 -12.07 17.95
C ARG A 110 -18.58 -13.01 17.22
N ASP A 111 -19.81 -12.56 16.98
CA ASP A 111 -20.92 -13.44 16.59
C ASP A 111 -21.15 -13.52 15.07
N GLY A 112 -20.51 -12.64 14.30
CA GLY A 112 -20.78 -12.49 12.88
C GLY A 112 -22.11 -11.79 12.60
N TYR A 113 -22.46 -11.69 11.33
CA TYR A 113 -23.67 -11.04 10.87
C TYR A 113 -24.19 -11.68 9.58
N LEU A 114 -25.51 -11.82 9.47
CA LEU A 114 -26.20 -12.16 8.23
C LEU A 114 -27.46 -11.31 8.15
N ALA A 115 -27.58 -10.52 7.09
CA ALA A 115 -28.80 -9.76 6.80
C ALA A 115 -29.91 -10.73 6.35
N PRO A 116 -31.02 -10.88 7.12
CA PRO A 116 -32.11 -11.76 6.72
C PRO A 116 -32.90 -11.23 5.51
N THR A 117 -32.88 -9.91 5.31
CA THR A 117 -33.51 -9.22 4.17
C THR A 117 -32.61 -8.09 3.69
N ARG A 118 -32.91 -7.54 2.51
CA ARG A 118 -32.16 -6.41 1.92
C ARG A 118 -32.23 -5.15 2.78
N GLU A 119 -33.36 -4.93 3.43
CA GLU A 119 -33.61 -3.78 4.31
C GLU A 119 -32.80 -3.89 5.61
N ALA A 120 -32.38 -5.10 5.98
CA ALA A 120 -31.56 -5.32 7.16
C ALA A 120 -30.07 -5.06 6.91
N GLU A 121 -29.61 -5.02 5.64
CA GLU A 121 -28.21 -4.79 5.28
C GLU A 121 -27.67 -3.49 5.90
N LEU A 122 -26.48 -3.56 6.51
CA LEU A 122 -25.96 -2.48 7.37
C LEU A 122 -25.09 -1.49 6.57
N PRO A 123 -25.44 -0.20 6.49
CA PRO A 123 -24.73 0.75 5.61
C PRO A 123 -23.36 1.16 6.15
N GLY A 124 -22.37 1.30 5.28
CA GLY A 124 -21.06 1.87 5.62
C GLY A 124 -20.99 3.37 5.36
N ARG A 125 -20.40 4.13 6.29
CA ARG A 125 -20.25 5.60 6.12
C ARG A 125 -19.18 5.97 5.10
N THR A 126 -18.02 5.31 5.20
CA THR A 126 -16.81 5.67 4.45
C THR A 126 -16.40 4.63 3.42
N LEU A 127 -17.00 3.44 3.44
CA LEU A 127 -16.68 2.37 2.50
C LEU A 127 -17.09 2.76 1.08
N ARG A 128 -16.23 2.47 0.11
CA ARG A 128 -16.45 2.69 -1.33
C ARG A 128 -16.12 1.42 -2.09
N VAL A 129 -16.83 1.21 -3.19
CA VAL A 129 -16.49 0.22 -4.21
C VAL A 129 -16.16 0.96 -5.50
N GLU A 130 -14.97 0.71 -6.03
CA GLU A 130 -14.50 1.34 -7.27
C GLU A 130 -14.41 0.30 -8.39
N VAL A 131 -15.12 0.59 -9.48
CA VAL A 131 -15.20 -0.26 -10.66
C VAL A 131 -14.29 0.31 -11.75
N PRO A 132 -13.32 -0.44 -12.29
CA PRO A 132 -12.46 0.08 -13.34
C PRO A 132 -13.29 0.36 -14.59
N GLN A 133 -13.03 1.50 -15.25
CA GLN A 133 -13.71 1.92 -16.47
C GLN A 133 -12.74 1.99 -17.64
N ARG A 134 -11.54 2.55 -17.41
CA ARG A 134 -10.57 2.78 -18.49
C ARG A 134 -9.14 2.84 -17.97
N PHE A 135 -8.21 2.39 -18.81
CA PHE A 135 -6.77 2.54 -18.64
C PHE A 135 -6.23 3.23 -19.90
N SER A 136 -5.64 4.40 -19.75
CA SER A 136 -5.08 5.18 -20.88
C SER A 136 -3.60 5.42 -20.65
N ASP A 137 -2.75 5.02 -21.59
CA ASP A 137 -1.33 5.41 -21.57
C ASP A 137 -1.23 6.93 -21.79
N VAL A 138 -0.63 7.62 -20.82
CA VAL A 138 -0.42 9.07 -20.83
C VAL A 138 1.06 9.43 -20.70
N THR A 139 1.95 8.46 -20.92
CA THR A 139 3.40 8.59 -20.76
C THR A 139 3.96 9.76 -21.56
N GLU A 140 3.61 9.85 -22.85
CA GLU A 140 4.07 10.95 -23.72
C GLU A 140 3.61 12.31 -23.18
N SER A 141 2.34 12.42 -22.77
CA SER A 141 1.77 13.66 -22.21
C SER A 141 2.48 14.09 -20.92
N VAL A 142 2.77 13.14 -20.03
CA VAL A 142 3.47 13.41 -18.77
C VAL A 142 4.93 13.80 -19.02
N LEU A 143 5.65 13.06 -19.85
CA LEU A 143 7.07 13.33 -20.11
C LEU A 143 7.29 14.62 -20.94
N ALA A 144 6.35 14.97 -21.82
CA ALA A 144 6.40 16.22 -22.59
C ALA A 144 6.22 17.48 -21.72
N ALA A 145 5.66 17.36 -20.52
CA ALA A 145 5.51 18.49 -19.60
C ALA A 145 6.83 18.88 -18.93
N VAL A 146 7.84 18.01 -18.94
CA VAL A 146 9.14 18.28 -18.33
C VAL A 146 9.93 19.28 -19.19
N PRO A 147 10.30 20.46 -18.68
CA PRO A 147 11.08 21.43 -19.43
C PRO A 147 12.46 20.87 -19.83
N PRO A 148 12.98 21.22 -21.03
CA PRO A 148 14.35 20.87 -21.39
C PRO A 148 15.35 21.43 -20.38
N GLY A 149 16.21 20.57 -19.84
CA GLY A 149 17.22 20.95 -18.84
C GLY A 149 16.68 21.17 -17.42
N ALA A 150 15.45 20.74 -17.12
CA ALA A 150 14.92 20.75 -15.77
C ALA A 150 15.82 19.97 -14.80
N ASP A 151 16.08 20.55 -13.64
CA ASP A 151 16.72 19.83 -12.53
C ASP A 151 15.78 18.72 -11.98
N PRO A 152 16.27 17.78 -11.14
CA PRO A 152 15.46 16.69 -10.64
C PRO A 152 14.17 17.12 -9.92
N LEU A 153 14.21 18.21 -9.17
CA LEU A 153 13.05 18.71 -8.43
C LEU A 153 12.03 19.37 -9.37
N GLN A 154 12.51 20.17 -10.33
CA GLN A 154 11.67 20.75 -11.38
C GLN A 154 11.02 19.67 -12.24
N ARG A 155 11.75 18.60 -12.56
CA ARG A 155 11.21 17.43 -13.28
C ARG A 155 10.09 16.78 -12.47
N LEU A 156 10.30 16.52 -11.18
CA LEU A 156 9.28 15.96 -10.30
C LEU A 156 8.02 16.84 -10.27
N HIS A 157 8.17 18.14 -10.03
CA HIS A 157 7.04 19.07 -10.00
C HIS A 157 6.29 19.15 -11.34
N ALA A 158 7.00 19.18 -12.46
CA ALA A 158 6.37 19.20 -13.79
C ALA A 158 5.55 17.93 -14.07
N ILE A 159 6.08 16.77 -13.67
CA ILE A 159 5.39 15.48 -13.77
C ILE A 159 4.15 15.49 -12.87
N ASP A 160 4.27 15.93 -11.62
CA ASP A 160 3.16 15.94 -10.67
C ASP A 160 2.04 16.92 -11.07
N ASP A 161 2.41 18.13 -11.52
CA ASP A 161 1.47 19.11 -12.07
C ASP A 161 0.70 18.52 -13.27
N GLN A 162 1.39 17.82 -14.18
CA GLN A 162 0.74 17.24 -15.36
C GLN A 162 -0.14 16.03 -15.02
N ARG A 163 0.29 15.17 -14.10
CA ARG A 163 -0.50 14.04 -13.61
C ARG A 163 -1.81 14.53 -12.99
N GLU A 164 -1.73 15.63 -12.25
CA GLU A 164 -2.89 16.25 -11.63
C GLU A 164 -3.81 16.91 -12.67
N ALA A 165 -3.27 17.62 -13.64
CA ALA A 165 -4.06 18.21 -14.73
C ALA A 165 -4.84 17.12 -15.49
N LEU A 166 -4.20 15.99 -15.78
CA LEU A 166 -4.84 14.82 -16.41
C LEU A 166 -5.92 14.20 -15.51
N ARG A 167 -5.68 14.13 -14.20
CA ARG A 167 -6.66 13.65 -13.22
C ARG A 167 -7.91 14.52 -13.20
N LEU A 168 -7.75 15.84 -13.09
CA LEU A 168 -8.86 16.81 -13.08
C LEU A 168 -9.63 16.80 -14.40
N ALA A 169 -8.93 16.74 -15.53
CA ALA A 169 -9.56 16.65 -16.85
C ALA A 169 -10.34 15.34 -17.02
N CYS A 170 -9.86 14.24 -16.44
CA CYS A 170 -10.55 12.97 -16.42
C CYS A 170 -11.83 13.06 -15.57
N GLU A 171 -11.76 13.51 -14.32
CA GLU A 171 -12.95 13.56 -13.45
C GLU A 171 -14.00 14.55 -13.98
N GLY A 172 -13.59 15.76 -14.39
CA GLY A 172 -14.50 16.80 -14.89
C GLY A 172 -15.62 17.10 -13.88
N GLU A 173 -16.86 17.24 -14.38
CA GLU A 173 -18.06 17.44 -13.54
C GLU A 173 -18.75 16.10 -13.17
N ARG A 174 -18.03 14.98 -13.18
CA ARG A 174 -18.59 13.63 -12.94
C ARG A 174 -18.32 13.19 -11.48
N PRO A 175 -19.25 13.40 -10.53
CA PRO A 175 -19.00 13.20 -9.09
C PRO A 175 -18.86 11.72 -8.68
N ASP A 176 -19.24 10.79 -9.54
CA ASP A 176 -19.08 9.34 -9.35
C ASP A 176 -17.86 8.78 -10.10
N ILE A 177 -17.04 9.63 -10.72
CA ILE A 177 -15.79 9.24 -11.36
C ILE A 177 -14.62 9.67 -10.49
N HIS A 178 -13.69 8.75 -10.30
CA HIS A 178 -12.40 9.00 -9.68
C HIS A 178 -11.31 8.59 -10.66
N CYS A 179 -10.30 9.44 -10.83
CA CYS A 179 -9.16 9.12 -11.69
C CYS A 179 -7.84 9.20 -10.94
N LYS A 180 -6.83 8.48 -11.43
CA LYS A 180 -5.44 8.59 -10.95
C LYS A 180 -4.47 8.28 -12.08
N VAL A 181 -3.38 9.05 -12.18
CA VAL A 181 -2.23 8.67 -13.00
C VAL A 181 -1.30 7.80 -12.17
N ALA A 182 -1.32 6.49 -12.45
CA ALA A 182 -0.44 5.48 -11.88
C ALA A 182 0.91 5.50 -12.59
N VAL A 183 1.98 5.23 -11.82
CA VAL A 183 3.36 5.20 -12.28
C VAL A 183 3.83 3.75 -12.28
N TYR A 184 4.31 3.28 -13.43
CA TYR A 184 4.84 1.94 -13.63
C TYR A 184 6.34 2.02 -13.92
N ASP A 185 7.07 1.01 -13.46
CA ASP A 185 8.51 0.83 -13.69
C ASP A 185 9.30 2.13 -13.42
N GLU A 186 9.08 2.70 -12.23
CA GLU A 186 9.77 3.90 -11.73
C GLU A 186 9.69 5.14 -12.64
N GLY A 187 8.62 5.25 -13.44
CA GLY A 187 8.38 6.40 -14.32
C GLY A 187 8.74 6.14 -15.77
N VAL A 188 8.99 4.88 -16.16
CA VAL A 188 9.04 4.48 -17.56
C VAL A 188 7.65 4.59 -18.21
N GLN A 189 6.58 4.28 -17.48
CA GLN A 189 5.22 4.38 -17.99
C GLN A 189 4.27 5.07 -17.00
N TYR A 190 3.38 5.92 -17.54
CA TYR A 190 2.31 6.58 -16.80
C TYR A 190 0.96 6.18 -17.40
N VAL A 191 0.07 5.62 -16.58
CA VAL A 191 -1.27 5.21 -17.03
C VAL A 191 -2.32 5.95 -16.21
N LEU A 192 -3.19 6.69 -16.90
CA LEU A 192 -4.39 7.27 -16.33
C LEU A 192 -5.46 6.18 -16.19
N ILE A 193 -5.84 5.90 -14.96
CA ILE A 193 -6.87 4.93 -14.62
C ILE A 193 -8.13 5.69 -14.21
N GLU A 194 -9.25 5.35 -14.83
CA GLU A 194 -10.59 5.86 -14.53
C GLU A 194 -11.39 4.78 -13.79
N TRP A 195 -11.96 5.13 -12.64
CA TRP A 195 -12.89 4.29 -11.89
C TRP A 195 -14.23 4.98 -11.72
N ARG A 196 -15.28 4.16 -11.64
CA ARG A 196 -16.56 4.58 -11.10
C ARG A 196 -16.62 4.28 -9.60
N GLU A 197 -16.77 5.30 -8.78
CA GLU A 197 -16.91 5.18 -7.33
C GLU A 197 -18.38 4.99 -6.93
N LEU A 198 -18.68 3.87 -6.29
CA LEU A 198 -19.98 3.53 -5.74
C LEU A 198 -19.96 3.69 -4.22
N ARG A 199 -20.85 4.54 -3.71
CA ARG A 199 -20.77 5.07 -2.34
C ARG A 199 -21.71 4.40 -1.33
N ASP A 200 -22.83 3.84 -1.76
CA ASP A 200 -23.76 3.11 -0.89
C ASP A 200 -23.39 1.62 -0.88
N VAL A 201 -22.56 1.23 0.09
CA VAL A 201 -22.06 -0.13 0.27
C VAL A 201 -22.55 -0.63 1.63
N ARG A 202 -23.24 -1.77 1.65
CA ARG A 202 -23.88 -2.31 2.85
C ARG A 202 -23.38 -3.71 3.17
N LEU A 203 -23.16 -4.00 4.43
CA LEU A 203 -22.78 -5.34 4.90
C LEU A 203 -23.97 -6.29 4.75
N VAL A 204 -23.74 -7.41 4.07
CA VAL A 204 -24.71 -8.50 3.89
C VAL A 204 -24.36 -9.65 4.81
N TYR A 205 -23.09 -10.05 4.86
CA TYR A 205 -22.63 -11.17 5.65
C TYR A 205 -21.20 -10.97 6.13
N ALA A 206 -20.94 -11.34 7.37
CA ALA A 206 -19.61 -11.56 7.91
C ALA A 206 -19.66 -12.80 8.82
N PRO A 207 -18.76 -13.78 8.67
CA PRO A 207 -18.69 -14.88 9.61
C PRO A 207 -18.23 -14.38 11.00
N PRO A 208 -18.46 -15.15 12.07
CA PRO A 208 -17.83 -14.89 13.38
C PRO A 208 -16.31 -14.71 13.22
N ARG A 209 -15.68 -13.84 14.03
CA ARG A 209 -14.21 -13.67 14.03
C ARG A 209 -13.47 -15.00 14.23
N ALA A 210 -14.03 -15.93 14.99
CA ALA A 210 -13.48 -17.28 15.16
C ALA A 210 -13.38 -18.09 13.85
N VAL A 211 -14.05 -17.67 12.78
CA VAL A 211 -13.92 -18.24 11.43
C VAL A 211 -13.17 -17.27 10.52
N GLY A 212 -13.59 -16.01 10.47
CA GLY A 212 -13.03 -14.97 9.59
C GLY A 212 -11.58 -14.58 9.90
N GLU A 213 -11.14 -14.79 11.15
CA GLU A 213 -9.77 -14.54 11.62
C GLU A 213 -9.29 -15.72 12.50
N TYR A 214 -9.70 -16.96 12.19
CA TYR A 214 -9.25 -18.16 12.90
C TYR A 214 -7.71 -18.21 12.97
N GLY A 215 -7.18 -18.50 14.16
CA GLY A 215 -5.75 -18.53 14.45
C GLY A 215 -5.10 -17.15 14.68
N GLY A 216 -5.79 -16.05 14.37
CA GLY A 216 -5.32 -14.69 14.62
C GLY A 216 -3.90 -14.43 14.12
N GLU A 217 -3.12 -13.70 14.93
CA GLU A 217 -1.72 -13.37 14.61
C GLU A 217 -0.76 -14.57 14.69
N ILE A 218 -1.13 -15.63 15.42
CA ILE A 218 -0.34 -16.87 15.49
C ILE A 218 -0.24 -17.48 14.10
N ASP A 219 -1.39 -17.67 13.45
CA ASP A 219 -1.46 -18.26 12.13
C ASP A 219 -1.12 -17.26 11.04
N ASN A 220 -1.15 -15.95 11.29
CA ASN A 220 -0.84 -14.92 10.29
C ASN A 220 0.50 -15.17 9.59
N TRP A 221 0.54 -15.10 8.25
CA TRP A 221 1.68 -15.49 7.40
C TRP A 221 2.11 -16.97 7.43
N MET A 222 1.32 -17.89 7.98
CA MET A 222 1.64 -19.32 8.09
C MET A 222 0.81 -20.20 7.13
N TRP A 223 1.41 -21.34 6.78
CA TRP A 223 0.77 -22.51 6.16
C TRP A 223 1.20 -23.77 6.93
N PRO A 224 0.31 -24.75 7.23
CA PRO A 224 -1.11 -24.85 6.87
C PRO A 224 -1.99 -23.74 7.46
N ARG A 225 -3.11 -23.44 6.79
CA ARG A 225 -4.04 -22.37 7.16
C ARG A 225 -5.48 -22.87 7.15
N HIS A 226 -6.26 -22.46 8.15
CA HIS A 226 -7.65 -22.92 8.34
C HIS A 226 -8.64 -21.74 8.53
N THR A 227 -8.31 -20.56 8.02
CA THR A 227 -9.10 -19.33 8.18
C THR A 227 -10.11 -19.18 7.05
N GLY A 228 -11.38 -19.00 7.40
CA GLY A 228 -12.46 -18.67 6.46
C GLY A 228 -12.56 -17.16 6.24
N ASP A 229 -11.51 -16.54 5.69
CA ASP A 229 -11.40 -15.09 5.55
C ASP A 229 -12.24 -14.55 4.37
N PHE A 230 -13.56 -14.49 4.54
CA PHE A 230 -14.48 -13.93 3.55
C PHE A 230 -15.64 -13.17 4.19
N ALA A 231 -16.16 -12.17 3.49
CA ALA A 231 -17.37 -11.44 3.85
C ALA A 231 -18.07 -10.94 2.58
N LEU A 232 -19.35 -10.58 2.72
CA LEU A 232 -20.19 -10.10 1.63
C LEU A 232 -20.71 -8.70 1.93
N ALA A 233 -20.60 -7.83 0.94
CA ALA A 233 -21.28 -6.55 0.89
C ALA A 233 -22.22 -6.50 -0.32
N ARG A 234 -23.16 -5.56 -0.33
CA ARG A 234 -23.95 -5.22 -1.52
C ARG A 234 -23.80 -3.75 -1.83
N VAL A 235 -23.63 -3.46 -3.11
CA VAL A 235 -23.64 -2.09 -3.62
C VAL A 235 -25.06 -1.71 -4.01
N TRP A 236 -25.46 -0.53 -3.57
CA TRP A 236 -26.73 0.10 -3.88
C TRP A 236 -26.52 1.37 -4.69
N HIS A 237 -27.55 1.74 -5.43
CA HIS A 237 -27.61 2.94 -6.24
C HIS A 237 -28.94 3.65 -5.98
N SER A 238 -28.88 4.94 -5.69
CA SER A 238 -30.05 5.81 -5.62
C SER A 238 -30.16 6.57 -6.95
N PRO A 239 -31.21 6.31 -7.76
CA PRO A 239 -31.34 6.95 -9.07
C PRO A 239 -31.60 8.47 -9.01
N GLY A 240 -32.02 8.99 -7.85
CA GLY A 240 -32.25 10.41 -7.60
C GLY A 240 -32.64 10.70 -6.15
N GLU A 241 -32.74 11.98 -5.79
CA GLU A 241 -33.21 12.40 -4.48
C GLU A 241 -34.64 11.91 -4.21
N GLY A 242 -34.85 11.19 -3.10
CA GLY A 242 -36.16 10.66 -2.70
C GLY A 242 -36.57 9.35 -3.39
N GLU A 243 -35.77 8.83 -4.34
CA GLU A 243 -36.02 7.51 -4.91
C GLU A 243 -35.51 6.39 -4.00
N PRO A 244 -36.23 5.26 -3.90
CA PRO A 244 -35.75 4.11 -3.14
C PRO A 244 -34.44 3.59 -3.74
N ALA A 245 -33.46 3.33 -2.88
CA ALA A 245 -32.21 2.70 -3.29
C ALA A 245 -32.52 1.36 -3.98
N GLN A 246 -31.86 1.10 -5.11
CA GLN A 246 -31.94 -0.15 -5.85
C GLN A 246 -30.58 -0.86 -5.83
N ALA A 247 -30.59 -2.19 -5.86
CA ALA A 247 -29.34 -2.94 -5.93
C ALA A 247 -28.61 -2.60 -7.24
N TYR A 248 -27.32 -2.29 -7.13
CA TYR A 248 -26.49 -1.99 -8.30
C TYR A 248 -26.43 -3.21 -9.24
N ARG A 249 -26.55 -2.97 -10.54
CA ARG A 249 -26.47 -4.03 -11.56
C ARG A 249 -25.12 -3.91 -12.28
N PRO A 250 -24.12 -4.73 -11.92
CA PRO A 250 -22.84 -4.69 -12.60
C PRO A 250 -22.97 -5.24 -14.02
N GLU A 251 -22.12 -4.77 -14.93
CA GLU A 251 -22.08 -5.28 -16.31
C GLU A 251 -21.68 -6.76 -16.36
N ARG A 252 -20.75 -7.15 -15.48
CA ARG A 252 -20.24 -8.52 -15.32
C ARG A 252 -20.21 -8.89 -13.84
N PHE A 253 -20.34 -10.18 -13.55
CA PHE A 253 -20.09 -10.76 -12.24
C PHE A 253 -19.43 -12.13 -12.41
N ILE A 254 -18.64 -12.56 -11.43
CA ILE A 254 -17.90 -13.83 -11.47
C ILE A 254 -18.80 -14.93 -10.89
N PRO A 255 -19.15 -15.96 -11.69
CA PRO A 255 -19.91 -17.10 -11.18
C PRO A 255 -19.03 -17.95 -10.25
N ILE A 256 -19.65 -18.54 -9.23
CA ILE A 256 -18.96 -19.52 -8.38
C ILE A 256 -18.79 -20.82 -9.15
N ALA A 257 -17.58 -21.35 -9.18
CA ALA A 257 -17.27 -22.62 -9.83
C ALA A 257 -18.14 -23.76 -9.24
N SER A 258 -18.73 -24.57 -10.11
CA SER A 258 -19.51 -25.75 -9.74
C SER A 258 -18.68 -27.03 -9.73
N GLN A 259 -17.45 -26.97 -10.23
CA GLN A 259 -16.50 -28.08 -10.29
C GLN A 259 -15.45 -27.93 -9.18
N PRO A 260 -14.99 -29.04 -8.56
CA PRO A 260 -13.99 -28.98 -7.52
C PRO A 260 -12.61 -28.70 -8.11
N LEU A 261 -11.94 -27.66 -7.62
CA LEU A 261 -10.55 -27.36 -7.95
C LEU A 261 -9.64 -28.52 -7.51
N GLN A 262 -8.80 -29.00 -8.43
CA GLN A 262 -7.79 -30.04 -8.20
C GLN A 262 -6.38 -29.43 -8.11
N PRO A 263 -5.41 -30.17 -7.53
CA PRO A 263 -4.00 -29.82 -7.71
C PRO A 263 -3.66 -29.64 -9.18
N ASP A 264 -2.83 -28.64 -9.48
CA ASP A 264 -2.35 -28.28 -10.82
C ASP A 264 -3.41 -27.66 -11.76
N ASP A 265 -4.65 -27.44 -11.30
CA ASP A 265 -5.63 -26.65 -12.05
C ASP A 265 -5.17 -25.18 -12.20
N PHE A 266 -5.50 -24.58 -13.35
CA PHE A 266 -5.22 -23.18 -13.62
C PHE A 266 -5.98 -22.26 -12.65
N VAL A 267 -5.27 -21.29 -12.09
CA VAL A 267 -5.85 -20.20 -11.31
C VAL A 267 -5.27 -18.87 -11.75
N MET A 268 -6.13 -17.86 -11.85
CA MET A 268 -5.75 -16.47 -12.11
C MET A 268 -6.36 -15.57 -11.03
N VAL A 269 -5.59 -14.59 -10.57
CA VAL A 269 -6.03 -13.62 -9.56
C VAL A 269 -6.09 -12.24 -10.20
N LEU A 270 -7.28 -11.63 -10.15
CA LEU A 270 -7.50 -10.25 -10.56
C LEU A 270 -7.56 -9.39 -9.31
N GLY A 271 -6.75 -8.33 -9.25
CA GLY A 271 -6.71 -7.49 -8.06
C GLY A 271 -5.82 -6.26 -8.20
N TYR A 272 -5.73 -5.53 -7.10
CA TYR A 272 -5.06 -4.23 -7.00
C TYR A 272 -3.86 -4.35 -6.05
N PRO A 273 -2.73 -4.95 -6.50
CA PRO A 273 -1.54 -5.06 -5.67
C PRO A 273 -1.01 -3.65 -5.35
N GLY A 274 -0.46 -3.48 -4.15
CA GLY A 274 0.16 -2.22 -3.72
C GLY A 274 1.48 -1.94 -4.45
N ILE A 275 2.61 -2.26 -3.82
CA ILE A 275 3.95 -1.94 -4.34
C ILE A 275 4.80 -3.21 -4.38
N THR A 276 5.65 -3.33 -5.39
CA THR A 276 6.70 -4.35 -5.50
C THR A 276 8.04 -3.72 -5.85
N TYR A 277 9.11 -4.43 -5.53
CA TYR A 277 10.49 -3.95 -5.70
C TYR A 277 11.31 -4.94 -6.54
N ARG A 278 10.69 -5.49 -7.59
CA ARG A 278 11.29 -6.55 -8.43
C ARG A 278 12.35 -6.03 -9.40
N SER A 279 12.35 -4.73 -9.68
CA SER A 279 13.26 -4.04 -10.61
C SER A 279 14.50 -3.47 -9.93
N LEU A 280 14.59 -3.53 -8.59
CA LEU A 280 15.74 -2.99 -7.86
C LEU A 280 17.03 -3.71 -8.26
N ILE A 281 18.11 -2.93 -8.41
CA ILE A 281 19.44 -3.52 -8.57
C ILE A 281 19.88 -4.21 -7.27
N ALA A 282 20.90 -5.05 -7.35
CA ALA A 282 21.38 -5.87 -6.26
C ALA A 282 21.78 -5.04 -5.03
N ASP A 283 22.37 -3.87 -5.24
CA ASP A 283 22.82 -3.00 -4.15
C ASP A 283 21.64 -2.31 -3.44
N GLU A 284 20.57 -1.96 -4.17
CA GLU A 284 19.33 -1.46 -3.57
C GLU A 284 18.60 -2.57 -2.81
N MET A 285 18.59 -3.80 -3.34
CA MET A 285 18.04 -4.96 -2.63
C MET A 285 18.87 -5.30 -1.38
N ALA A 286 20.19 -5.15 -1.45
CA ALA A 286 21.08 -5.30 -0.31
C ALA A 286 20.78 -4.25 0.76
N GLU A 287 20.63 -2.97 0.39
CA GLU A 287 20.22 -1.90 1.32
C GLU A 287 18.89 -2.24 1.99
N ARG A 288 17.88 -2.68 1.23
CA ARG A 288 16.59 -3.08 1.82
C ARG A 288 16.73 -4.18 2.87
N ARG A 289 17.56 -5.20 2.57
CA ARG A 289 17.84 -6.29 3.51
C ARG A 289 18.56 -5.73 4.74
N GLU A 290 19.72 -5.12 4.53
CA GLU A 290 20.71 -4.83 5.56
C GLU A 290 20.34 -3.63 6.44
N ARG A 291 19.59 -2.66 5.88
CA ARG A 291 19.19 -1.44 6.58
C ARG A 291 17.70 -1.38 6.78
N TYR A 292 16.90 -1.26 5.72
CA TYR A 292 15.46 -0.97 5.85
C TYR A 292 14.71 -1.98 6.70
N PHE A 293 14.81 -3.29 6.42
CA PHE A 293 14.09 -4.28 7.21
C PHE A 293 14.67 -4.48 8.62
N VAL A 294 16.00 -4.39 8.78
CA VAL A 294 16.66 -4.48 10.10
C VAL A 294 16.23 -3.33 11.01
N ARG A 295 16.16 -2.11 10.46
CA ARG A 295 15.73 -0.91 11.18
C ARG A 295 14.25 -0.96 11.52
N ARG A 296 13.40 -1.43 10.61
CA ARG A 296 11.99 -1.69 10.90
C ARG A 296 11.79 -2.72 12.01
N GLU A 297 12.51 -3.83 11.98
CA GLU A 297 12.45 -4.83 13.05
C GLU A 297 12.85 -4.21 14.40
N THR A 298 14.00 -3.54 14.45
CA THR A 298 14.53 -2.95 15.68
C THR A 298 13.60 -1.90 16.26
N LEU A 299 13.18 -0.92 15.43
CA LEU A 299 12.36 0.20 15.86
C LEU A 299 10.97 -0.26 16.31
N PHE A 300 10.30 -1.09 15.51
CA PHE A 300 8.94 -1.50 15.85
C PHE A 300 8.91 -2.44 17.05
N GLY A 301 9.93 -3.29 17.23
CA GLY A 301 10.09 -4.06 18.47
C GLY A 301 10.23 -3.17 19.71
N GLN A 302 11.01 -2.08 19.62
CA GLN A 302 11.14 -1.10 20.69
C GLN A 302 9.82 -0.39 20.98
N TRP A 303 9.13 0.11 19.95
CA TRP A 303 7.84 0.80 20.12
C TRP A 303 6.75 -0.10 20.69
N MET A 304 6.69 -1.37 20.26
CA MET A 304 5.78 -2.36 20.85
C MET A 304 6.05 -2.52 22.34
N SER A 305 7.31 -2.67 22.76
CA SER A 305 7.68 -2.78 24.17
C SER A 305 7.32 -1.53 24.98
N VAL A 306 7.50 -0.34 24.41
CA VAL A 306 7.07 0.93 25.02
C VAL A 306 5.55 0.95 25.23
N ILE A 307 4.78 0.59 24.21
CA ILE A 307 3.31 0.55 24.26
C ILE A 307 2.84 -0.45 25.32
N GLU A 308 3.36 -1.66 25.31
CA GLU A 308 2.99 -2.72 26.26
C GLU A 308 3.32 -2.32 27.70
N THR A 309 4.50 -1.74 27.93
CA THR A 309 4.91 -1.27 29.25
C THR A 309 4.02 -0.12 29.74
N ALA A 310 3.77 0.88 28.89
CA ALA A 310 2.98 2.05 29.22
C ALA A 310 1.49 1.75 29.46
N THR A 311 1.00 0.59 28.98
CA THR A 311 -0.41 0.19 29.11
C THR A 311 -0.63 -1.05 30.00
N ALA A 312 0.43 -1.59 30.62
CA ALA A 312 0.36 -2.83 31.38
C ALA A 312 -0.73 -2.83 32.48
N GLU A 313 -0.95 -1.67 33.12
CA GLU A 313 -1.93 -1.49 34.19
C GLU A 313 -3.10 -0.56 33.80
N ASP A 314 -3.25 -0.24 32.50
CA ASP A 314 -4.31 0.64 31.99
C ASP A 314 -5.13 -0.05 30.88
N PRO A 315 -6.25 -0.72 31.23
CA PRO A 315 -7.13 -1.34 30.25
C PRO A 315 -7.71 -0.36 29.21
N ALA A 316 -7.95 0.89 29.58
CA ALA A 316 -8.45 1.89 28.63
C ALA A 316 -7.34 2.28 27.64
N GLY A 317 -6.12 2.48 28.13
CA GLY A 317 -4.92 2.67 27.32
C GLY A 317 -4.67 1.51 26.35
N GLN A 318 -4.80 0.26 26.82
CA GLN A 318 -4.68 -0.94 25.97
C GLN A 318 -5.67 -0.94 24.81
N ILE A 319 -6.93 -0.56 25.07
CA ILE A 319 -7.98 -0.46 24.05
C ILE A 319 -7.62 0.64 23.03
N SER A 320 -7.24 1.83 23.51
CA SER A 320 -6.90 2.96 22.64
C SER A 320 -5.75 2.64 21.68
N VAL A 321 -4.72 1.93 22.14
CA VAL A 321 -3.52 1.63 21.32
C VAL A 321 -3.59 0.29 20.60
N ALA A 322 -4.62 -0.53 20.79
CA ALA A 322 -4.70 -1.89 20.28
C ALA A 322 -4.49 -1.98 18.76
N SER A 323 -5.11 -1.06 18.00
CA SER A 323 -4.96 -1.00 16.54
C SER A 323 -3.52 -0.67 16.12
N ASN A 324 -2.89 0.32 16.78
CA ASN A 324 -1.50 0.68 16.53
C ASN A 324 -0.55 -0.48 16.87
N LEU A 325 -0.75 -1.15 18.01
CA LEU A 325 0.06 -2.28 18.46
C LEU A 325 -0.05 -3.45 17.47
N LYS A 326 -1.26 -3.79 17.00
CA LYS A 326 -1.48 -4.79 15.96
C LYS A 326 -0.76 -4.42 14.66
N GLY A 327 -0.87 -3.16 14.23
CA GLY A 327 -0.20 -2.64 13.04
C GLY A 327 1.33 -2.75 13.13
N LEU A 328 1.92 -2.41 14.27
CA LEU A 328 3.35 -2.55 14.53
C LEU A 328 3.79 -4.02 14.57
N ALA A 329 3.05 -4.88 15.28
CA ALA A 329 3.34 -6.31 15.38
C ALA A 329 3.35 -7.01 14.01
N ASN A 330 2.37 -6.71 13.15
CA ASN A 330 2.34 -7.23 11.78
C ASN A 330 3.59 -6.79 10.98
N ARG A 331 4.04 -5.55 11.16
CA ARG A 331 5.21 -4.99 10.44
C ARG A 331 6.53 -5.53 10.95
N TYR A 332 6.62 -5.72 12.26
CA TYR A 332 7.73 -6.37 12.94
C TYR A 332 7.89 -7.80 12.40
N LYS A 333 6.82 -8.60 12.42
CA LYS A 333 6.80 -9.96 11.87
C LYS A 333 7.10 -9.98 10.36
N ASN A 334 6.56 -9.03 9.60
CA ASN A 334 6.87 -8.87 8.18
C ASN A 334 8.35 -8.61 7.93
N ALA A 335 8.98 -7.71 8.69
CA ALA A 335 10.41 -7.42 8.55
C ALA A 335 11.26 -8.68 8.80
N GLN A 336 10.94 -9.44 9.85
CA GLN A 336 11.59 -10.72 10.15
C GLN A 336 11.42 -11.74 9.01
N GLY A 337 10.21 -11.86 8.47
CA GLY A 337 9.91 -12.74 7.35
C GLY A 337 10.64 -12.33 6.06
N GLN A 338 10.73 -11.04 5.78
CA GLN A 338 11.45 -10.50 4.62
C GLN A 338 12.95 -10.77 4.73
N ILE A 339 13.54 -10.49 5.90
CA ILE A 339 14.93 -10.82 6.22
C ILE A 339 15.20 -12.31 5.99
N ALA A 340 14.43 -13.19 6.64
CA ALA A 340 14.62 -14.63 6.52
C ALA A 340 14.39 -15.15 5.10
N GLY A 341 13.43 -14.56 4.36
CA GLY A 341 13.13 -14.91 2.98
C GLY A 341 14.24 -14.51 2.00
N LEU A 342 14.74 -13.29 2.13
CA LEU A 342 15.86 -12.77 1.33
C LEU A 342 17.13 -13.60 1.54
N ASP A 343 17.44 -13.93 2.80
CA ASP A 343 18.61 -14.74 3.16
C ASP A 343 18.47 -16.19 2.67
N ARG A 344 17.34 -16.85 2.96
CA ARG A 344 17.09 -18.25 2.56
C ARG A 344 17.08 -18.41 1.05
N GLY A 345 16.51 -17.45 0.32
CA GLY A 345 16.48 -17.45 -1.14
C GLY A 345 17.80 -17.02 -1.77
N ALA A 346 18.75 -16.50 -1.00
CA ALA A 346 19.94 -15.80 -1.51
C ALA A 346 19.57 -14.74 -2.56
N ILE A 347 18.47 -14.00 -2.34
CA ILE A 347 17.85 -13.14 -3.36
C ILE A 347 18.78 -12.02 -3.81
N VAL A 348 19.52 -11.40 -2.89
CA VAL A 348 20.53 -10.37 -3.22
C VAL A 348 21.60 -10.93 -4.16
N GLU A 349 22.05 -12.17 -3.94
CA GLU A 349 23.06 -12.81 -4.79
C GLU A 349 22.49 -13.28 -6.13
N GLN A 350 21.21 -13.67 -6.18
CA GLN A 350 20.52 -13.91 -7.45
C GLN A 350 20.45 -12.62 -8.27
N GLN A 351 20.07 -11.50 -7.65
CA GLN A 351 20.01 -10.20 -8.31
C GLN A 351 21.40 -9.76 -8.78
N ARG A 352 22.44 -9.93 -7.96
CA ARG A 352 23.82 -9.59 -8.34
C ARG A 352 24.27 -10.36 -9.59
N ARG A 353 23.90 -11.63 -9.72
CA ARG A 353 24.17 -12.42 -10.93
C ARG A 353 23.35 -11.94 -12.13
N ALA A 354 22.10 -11.53 -11.92
CA ALA A 354 21.26 -10.98 -12.98
C ALA A 354 21.81 -9.65 -13.49
N ASP A 355 22.17 -8.73 -12.59
CA ASP A 355 22.78 -7.43 -12.94
C ASP A 355 24.10 -7.62 -13.68
N ALA A 356 24.97 -8.53 -13.20
CA ALA A 356 26.22 -8.86 -13.88
C ALA A 356 25.98 -9.42 -15.29
N ALA A 357 24.94 -10.24 -15.49
CA ALA A 357 24.58 -10.75 -16.81
C ALA A 357 24.09 -9.63 -17.75
N VAL A 358 23.26 -8.71 -17.24
CA VAL A 358 22.78 -7.54 -18.00
C VAL A 358 23.94 -6.62 -18.39
N LEU A 359 24.84 -6.31 -17.45
CA LEU A 359 26.00 -5.46 -17.71
C LEU A 359 26.99 -6.12 -18.67
N HIS A 360 27.21 -7.43 -18.55
CA HIS A 360 28.04 -8.17 -19.49
C HIS A 360 27.42 -8.15 -20.90
N TRP A 361 26.14 -8.49 -21.03
CA TRP A 361 25.43 -8.40 -22.31
C TRP A 361 25.53 -6.99 -22.91
N ALA A 362 25.30 -5.95 -22.11
CA ALA A 362 25.41 -4.56 -22.54
C ALA A 362 26.84 -4.20 -22.99
N SER A 363 27.88 -4.79 -22.39
CA SER A 363 29.27 -4.56 -22.82
C SER A 363 29.58 -5.09 -24.21
N GLU A 364 28.80 -6.06 -24.71
CA GLU A 364 28.95 -6.66 -26.04
C GLU A 364 28.11 -5.96 -27.12
N GLN A 365 27.13 -5.13 -26.73
CA GLN A 365 26.30 -4.37 -27.67
C GLN A 365 26.94 -3.03 -28.02
N ALA A 366 26.90 -2.68 -29.30
CA ALA A 366 27.43 -1.41 -29.81
C ALA A 366 26.64 -0.18 -29.33
N ASP A 367 25.37 -0.36 -28.96
CA ASP A 367 24.37 0.67 -28.66
C ASP A 367 23.82 0.62 -27.22
N ALA A 368 24.46 -0.11 -26.30
CA ALA A 368 24.03 -0.22 -24.89
C ALA A 368 24.82 0.67 -23.91
N ALA A 369 25.38 1.79 -24.38
CA ALA A 369 26.12 2.72 -23.52
C ALA A 369 25.23 3.31 -22.40
N ASP A 370 23.98 3.62 -22.73
CA ASP A 370 23.02 4.22 -21.81
C ASP A 370 22.62 3.28 -20.67
N ILE A 371 22.58 1.96 -20.91
CA ILE A 371 22.27 0.97 -19.87
C ILE A 371 23.35 0.95 -18.80
N ARG A 372 24.63 0.97 -19.22
CA ARG A 372 25.76 1.01 -18.27
C ARG A 372 25.79 2.33 -17.51
N ALA A 373 25.49 3.44 -18.18
CA ALA A 373 25.40 4.75 -17.54
C ALA A 373 24.24 4.82 -16.54
N ALA A 374 23.07 4.27 -16.86
CA ALA A 374 21.92 4.21 -15.97
C ALA A 374 22.21 3.38 -14.71
N HIS A 375 22.82 2.19 -14.86
CA HIS A 375 23.22 1.39 -13.70
C HIS A 375 24.23 2.12 -12.81
N ALA A 376 25.23 2.78 -13.40
CA ALA A 376 26.19 3.58 -12.64
C ALA A 376 25.51 4.74 -11.91
N GLY A 377 24.58 5.44 -12.57
CA GLY A 377 23.81 6.53 -11.95
C GLY A 377 22.92 6.04 -10.79
N LEU A 378 22.26 4.89 -10.92
CA LEU A 378 21.50 4.28 -9.82
C LEU A 378 22.40 3.96 -8.61
N THR A 379 23.62 3.50 -8.88
CA THR A 379 24.61 3.22 -7.82
C THR A 379 25.04 4.52 -7.12
N GLU A 380 25.31 5.59 -7.88
CA GLU A 380 25.67 6.90 -7.34
C GLU A 380 24.56 7.51 -6.48
N VAL A 381 23.30 7.45 -6.96
CA VAL A 381 22.13 7.90 -6.19
C VAL A 381 21.93 7.07 -4.91
N LEU A 382 22.17 5.76 -4.98
CA LEU A 382 22.14 4.91 -3.80
C LEU A 382 23.23 5.30 -2.80
N GLU A 383 24.47 5.53 -3.25
CA GLU A 383 25.58 5.97 -2.40
C GLU A 383 25.28 7.30 -1.70
N GLU A 384 24.70 8.27 -2.42
CA GLU A 384 24.23 9.54 -1.84
C GLU A 384 23.16 9.30 -0.76
N ARG A 385 22.13 8.49 -1.07
CA ARG A 385 21.07 8.13 -0.13
C ARG A 385 21.59 7.41 1.12
N LEU A 386 22.65 6.61 0.98
CA LEU A 386 23.27 5.91 2.11
C LEU A 386 23.96 6.87 3.09
N GLY A 387 24.35 8.06 2.64
CA GLY A 387 24.96 9.11 3.47
C GLY A 387 23.99 9.73 4.48
N SER A 388 22.72 9.87 4.12
CA SER A 388 21.65 10.43 4.96
C SER A 388 20.63 9.39 5.43
N TRP A 389 20.91 8.09 5.24
CA TRP A 389 19.88 7.05 5.37
C TRP A 389 19.16 7.04 6.73
N GLU A 390 19.88 7.17 7.85
CA GLU A 390 19.25 7.13 9.18
C GLU A 390 18.42 8.38 9.45
N HIS A 391 18.92 9.54 9.01
CA HIS A 391 18.19 10.80 9.03
C HIS A 391 16.87 10.67 8.27
N ASP A 392 16.94 10.22 7.02
CA ASP A 392 15.78 10.10 6.14
C ASP A 392 14.82 9.02 6.63
N PHE A 393 15.32 7.92 7.20
CA PHE A 393 14.46 6.89 7.79
C PHE A 393 13.63 7.46 8.94
N LEU A 394 14.23 8.24 9.85
CA LEU A 394 13.48 8.87 10.96
C LEU A 394 12.50 9.93 10.46
N LEU A 395 12.89 10.76 9.47
CA LEU A 395 11.98 11.73 8.86
C LEU A 395 10.77 11.04 8.20
N ASN A 396 11.01 9.95 7.49
CA ASN A 396 9.95 9.21 6.81
C ASN A 396 8.95 8.53 7.77
N LEU A 397 9.27 8.38 9.07
CA LEU A 397 8.28 7.95 10.07
C LEU A 397 7.22 9.02 10.33
N MET A 398 7.55 10.29 10.09
CA MET A 398 6.69 11.44 10.34
C MET A 398 5.88 11.82 9.10
N ALA A 399 5.09 10.88 8.58
CA ALA A 399 4.31 11.13 7.37
C ALA A 399 3.23 12.20 7.61
N MET A 400 3.13 13.13 6.65
CA MET A 400 2.13 14.19 6.60
C MET A 400 1.16 13.88 5.45
N GLY A 401 -0.15 13.97 5.69
CA GLY A 401 -1.16 13.99 4.62
C GLY A 401 -1.71 12.64 4.15
N ASN A 402 -0.90 11.59 4.02
CA ASN A 402 -1.38 10.30 3.51
C ASN A 402 -2.14 9.48 4.57
N GLU A 403 -2.99 8.55 4.13
CA GLU A 403 -3.74 7.64 5.04
C GLU A 403 -2.83 6.73 5.86
N SER A 404 -1.55 6.62 5.50
CA SER A 404 -0.51 5.93 6.25
C SER A 404 0.86 6.27 5.70
N VAL A 405 1.86 6.41 6.59
CA VAL A 405 3.29 6.43 6.21
C VAL A 405 3.55 5.38 5.12
N PRO A 406 4.35 5.65 4.08
CA PRO A 406 4.62 4.69 3.00
C PRO A 406 4.83 3.26 3.53
N GLY A 407 3.96 2.35 3.08
CA GLY A 407 3.89 0.97 3.55
C GLY A 407 2.83 0.68 4.63
N GLY A 408 2.12 1.67 5.17
CA GLY A 408 1.00 1.50 6.11
C GLY A 408 1.36 1.73 7.60
N ILE A 409 2.52 2.34 7.92
CA ILE A 409 3.01 2.44 9.32
C ILE A 409 2.05 3.35 10.11
N PRO A 410 1.58 2.93 11.31
CA PRO A 410 0.75 3.80 12.14
C PRO A 410 1.49 5.11 12.44
N PRO A 411 0.86 6.28 12.30
CA PRO A 411 1.52 7.55 12.56
C PRO A 411 1.79 7.67 14.05
N LEU A 412 3.05 7.52 14.47
CA LEU A 412 3.48 7.56 15.86
C LEU A 412 4.80 8.34 15.96
N PRO A 413 5.01 9.15 17.02
CA PRO A 413 4.00 9.55 18.02
C PRO A 413 2.91 10.45 17.41
N LYS A 414 1.69 10.35 17.94
CA LYS A 414 0.50 11.10 17.52
C LYS A 414 0.67 12.60 17.70
N SER A 415 1.29 13.04 18.79
CA SER A 415 1.58 14.46 19.03
C SER A 415 2.31 15.10 17.86
N LEU A 416 3.41 14.48 17.43
CA LEU A 416 4.22 14.98 16.33
C LEU A 416 3.50 14.85 14.99
N TYR A 417 2.77 13.76 14.75
CA TYR A 417 1.92 13.61 13.57
C TYR A 417 0.86 14.73 13.45
N PHE A 418 0.17 15.06 14.54
CA PHE A 418 -0.79 16.15 14.55
C PHE A 418 -0.13 17.51 14.25
N GLY A 419 1.01 17.78 14.90
CA GLY A 419 1.77 19.00 14.68
C GLY A 419 2.24 19.13 13.23
N ALA A 420 2.88 18.09 12.70
CA ALA A 420 3.44 18.08 11.35
C ALA A 420 2.35 18.20 10.28
N THR A 421 1.21 17.51 10.46
CA THR A 421 0.07 17.62 9.55
C THR A 421 -0.48 19.05 9.51
N LEU A 422 -0.63 19.70 10.67
CA LEU A 422 -1.16 21.07 10.74
C LEU A 422 -0.16 22.12 10.27
N ALA A 423 1.12 21.95 10.59
CA ALA A 423 2.20 22.81 10.10
C ALA A 423 2.30 22.75 8.57
N HIS A 424 2.21 21.54 8.00
CA HIS A 424 2.18 21.37 6.55
C HIS A 424 0.94 21.99 5.92
N LEU A 425 -0.26 21.73 6.46
CA LEU A 425 -1.49 22.37 5.99
C LEU A 425 -1.35 23.90 6.00
N ALA A 426 -0.79 24.47 7.07
CA ALA A 426 -0.60 25.91 7.19
C ALA A 426 0.37 26.49 6.14
N ARG A 427 1.41 25.74 5.76
CA ARG A 427 2.30 26.08 4.63
C ARG A 427 1.59 25.97 3.29
N GLU A 428 0.77 24.95 3.09
CA GLU A 428 -0.02 24.79 1.86
C GLU A 428 -1.06 25.91 1.70
N LEU A 429 -1.59 26.48 2.79
CA LEU A 429 -2.48 27.63 2.73
C LEU A 429 -1.84 28.89 2.13
N GLU A 430 -0.50 28.99 2.10
CA GLU A 430 0.23 30.08 1.44
C GLU A 430 0.19 29.97 -0.09
N LYS A 431 -0.18 28.80 -0.61
CA LYS A 431 -0.36 28.53 -2.04
C LYS A 431 -1.84 28.65 -2.43
N PRO A 432 -2.15 29.08 -3.68
CA PRO A 432 -3.49 28.89 -4.25
C PRO A 432 -3.92 27.42 -4.17
N ASP A 433 -5.21 27.15 -3.94
CA ASP A 433 -5.68 25.76 -3.68
C ASP A 433 -5.27 24.76 -4.78
N ALA A 434 -5.34 25.17 -6.05
CA ALA A 434 -4.91 24.36 -7.19
C ALA A 434 -3.40 24.02 -7.22
N LYS A 435 -2.59 24.72 -6.42
CA LYS A 435 -1.14 24.52 -6.26
C LYS A 435 -0.76 23.89 -4.93
N ARG A 436 -1.75 23.49 -4.11
CA ARG A 436 -1.50 22.75 -2.88
C ARG A 436 -1.23 21.28 -3.18
N ASP A 437 -0.43 20.68 -2.31
CA ASP A 437 -0.28 19.24 -2.22
C ASP A 437 -1.67 18.59 -2.17
N GLN A 438 -1.83 17.49 -2.90
CA GLN A 438 -3.12 16.86 -3.15
C GLN A 438 -3.93 16.65 -1.86
N ASP A 439 -3.31 16.07 -0.83
CA ASP A 439 -3.96 15.70 0.44
C ASP A 439 -4.33 16.89 1.34
N PHE A 440 -3.95 18.11 0.95
CA PHE A 440 -4.12 19.35 1.73
C PHE A 440 -4.97 20.42 1.03
N ARG A 441 -5.51 20.09 -0.15
CA ARG A 441 -6.51 20.92 -0.83
C ARG A 441 -7.80 21.00 -0.04
N GLU A 442 -8.54 22.09 -0.22
CA GLU A 442 -9.76 22.34 0.54
C GLU A 442 -10.81 21.24 0.34
N SER A 443 -10.89 20.67 -0.86
CA SER A 443 -11.73 19.51 -1.18
C SER A 443 -11.40 18.25 -0.37
N GLU A 444 -10.17 18.11 0.10
CA GLU A 444 -9.68 16.96 0.89
C GLU A 444 -9.81 17.17 2.41
N TRP A 445 -10.20 18.37 2.86
CA TRP A 445 -10.30 18.66 4.30
C TRP A 445 -11.27 17.78 5.07
N PRO A 446 -12.43 17.33 4.52
CA PRO A 446 -13.26 16.33 5.20
C PRO A 446 -12.49 15.04 5.50
N ARG A 447 -11.71 14.52 4.53
CA ARG A 447 -10.87 13.31 4.74
C ARG A 447 -9.76 13.58 5.76
N LEU A 448 -9.15 14.76 5.73
CA LEU A 448 -8.15 15.18 6.71
C LEU A 448 -8.73 15.19 8.14
N ARG A 449 -9.93 15.76 8.34
CA ARG A 449 -10.62 15.76 9.64
C ARG A 449 -10.91 14.35 10.12
N ASP A 450 -11.45 13.50 9.24
CA ASP A 450 -11.71 12.10 9.57
C ASP A 450 -10.42 11.37 9.99
N ARG A 451 -9.29 11.63 9.33
CA ARG A 451 -7.97 11.10 9.74
C ARG A 451 -7.58 11.57 11.13
N LEU A 452 -7.61 12.88 11.40
CA LEU A 452 -7.25 13.44 12.70
C LEU A 452 -8.16 12.91 13.83
N GLN A 453 -9.45 12.70 13.55
CA GLN A 453 -10.39 12.14 14.52
C GLN A 453 -10.15 10.65 14.79
N ARG A 454 -9.86 9.85 13.76
CA ARG A 454 -9.47 8.44 13.94
C ARG A 454 -8.21 8.32 14.79
N GLU A 455 -7.18 9.11 14.47
CA GLU A 455 -5.92 9.07 15.20
C GLU A 455 -6.04 9.60 16.63
N GLN A 456 -6.99 10.50 16.89
CA GLN A 456 -7.35 10.90 18.25
C GLN A 456 -7.94 9.76 19.08
N HIS A 457 -8.73 8.88 18.46
CA HIS A 457 -9.25 7.69 19.14
C HIS A 457 -8.14 6.70 19.49
N ASN A 458 -7.07 6.70 18.69
CA ASN A 458 -5.90 5.85 18.87
C ASN A 458 -4.83 6.47 19.80
N LEU A 459 -5.12 7.60 20.45
CA LEU A 459 -4.18 8.30 21.34
C LEU A 459 -4.33 7.80 22.79
N HIS A 460 -3.23 7.31 23.35
CA HIS A 460 -3.03 7.19 24.79
C HIS A 460 -1.85 8.06 25.21
N ARG A 461 -2.10 9.10 26.02
CA ARG A 461 -1.12 10.18 26.29
C ARG A 461 0.20 9.67 26.88
N ALA A 462 0.13 8.82 27.90
CA ALA A 462 1.33 8.25 28.53
C ALA A 462 2.17 7.43 27.52
N THR A 463 1.52 6.66 26.64
CA THR A 463 2.23 5.94 25.57
C THR A 463 2.85 6.90 24.56
N ASP A 464 2.12 7.94 24.16
CA ASP A 464 2.59 8.92 23.18
C ASP A 464 3.84 9.68 23.66
N GLU A 465 3.85 10.08 24.93
CA GLU A 465 5.00 10.71 25.59
C GLU A 465 6.24 9.81 25.55
N GLN A 466 6.09 8.52 25.84
CA GLN A 466 7.21 7.58 25.83
C GLN A 466 7.71 7.30 24.40
N LEU A 467 6.81 7.23 23.42
CA LEU A 467 7.18 7.07 22.01
C LEU A 467 7.90 8.32 21.47
N LEU A 468 7.43 9.51 21.83
CA LEU A 468 8.10 10.77 21.47
C LEU A 468 9.49 10.85 22.11
N LEU A 469 9.62 10.49 23.38
CA LEU A 469 10.92 10.42 24.05
C LEU A 469 11.86 9.45 23.31
N ALA A 470 11.41 8.25 22.98
CA ALA A 470 12.22 7.27 22.26
C ALA A 470 12.66 7.78 20.87
N LEU A 471 11.76 8.43 20.12
CA LEU A 471 12.08 9.02 18.82
C LEU A 471 13.12 10.14 18.94
N LEU A 472 12.93 11.06 19.90
CA LEU A 472 13.89 12.16 20.13
C LEU A 472 15.26 11.63 20.57
N GLN A 473 15.31 10.59 21.41
CA GLN A 473 16.57 9.95 21.80
C GLN A 473 17.30 9.34 20.59
N GLN A 474 16.57 8.72 19.67
CA GLN A 474 17.17 8.18 18.44
C GLN A 474 17.68 9.29 17.52
N ALA A 475 16.89 10.35 17.31
CA ALA A 475 17.33 11.52 16.56
C ALA A 475 18.57 12.18 17.19
N LEU A 476 18.60 12.27 18.53
CA LEU A 476 19.73 12.75 19.32
C LEU A 476 20.91 11.75 19.41
N ALA A 477 20.78 10.56 18.85
CA ALA A 477 21.86 9.57 18.76
C ALA A 477 22.43 9.43 17.34
N LEU A 478 21.84 10.13 16.35
CA LEU A 478 22.37 10.16 15.00
C LEU A 478 23.78 10.77 14.96
N PRO A 479 24.63 10.30 14.03
CA PRO A 479 25.91 10.96 13.72
C PRO A 479 25.74 12.46 13.46
N ASP A 480 26.77 13.26 13.76
CA ASP A 480 26.72 14.73 13.67
C ASP A 480 26.29 15.25 12.28
N ASP A 481 26.69 14.56 11.21
CA ASP A 481 26.35 14.87 9.82
C ASP A 481 24.94 14.41 9.40
N GLN A 482 24.24 13.67 10.25
CA GLN A 482 22.88 13.17 10.03
C GLN A 482 21.88 13.73 11.05
N ARG A 483 22.28 14.64 11.93
CA ARG A 483 21.39 15.25 12.93
C ARG A 483 20.20 15.96 12.29
N LEU A 484 19.07 15.91 13.00
CA LEU A 484 17.88 16.68 12.64
C LEU A 484 18.00 18.08 13.24
N ALA A 485 18.17 19.11 12.39
CA ALA A 485 18.36 20.48 12.81
C ALA A 485 17.23 21.02 13.71
N ALA A 486 15.98 20.61 13.45
CA ALA A 486 14.83 20.94 14.29
C ALA A 486 14.97 20.34 15.71
N VAL A 487 15.32 19.06 15.80
CA VAL A 487 15.56 18.39 17.09
C VAL A 487 16.71 19.06 17.85
N ASP A 488 17.81 19.39 17.16
CA ASP A 488 18.96 20.06 17.78
C ASP A 488 18.60 21.43 18.34
N ARG A 489 17.79 22.20 17.60
CA ARG A 489 17.33 23.53 18.00
C ARG A 489 16.47 23.48 19.26
N HIS A 490 15.57 22.52 19.36
CA HIS A 490 14.59 22.44 20.45
C HIS A 490 15.12 21.70 21.68
N VAL A 491 15.87 20.61 21.48
CA VAL A 491 16.27 19.71 22.57
C VAL A 491 17.75 19.29 22.54
N GLY A 492 18.52 19.68 21.52
CA GLY A 492 19.93 19.26 21.35
C GLY A 492 20.89 19.72 22.45
N GLN A 493 20.58 20.82 23.15
CA GLN A 493 21.38 21.31 24.27
C GLN A 493 20.93 20.77 25.64
N LEU A 494 19.84 20.00 25.69
CA LEU A 494 19.38 19.41 26.94
C LEU A 494 20.32 18.27 27.34
N ALA A 495 20.66 18.22 28.63
CA ALA A 495 21.27 17.01 29.18
C ALA A 495 20.30 15.83 29.00
N ALA A 496 20.81 14.64 28.70
CA ALA A 496 19.97 13.45 28.45
C ALA A 496 18.97 13.16 29.58
N VAL A 497 19.33 13.48 30.83
CA VAL A 497 18.47 13.36 32.02
C VAL A 497 17.29 14.35 32.04
N ALA A 498 17.41 15.48 31.35
CA ALA A 498 16.39 16.53 31.29
C ALA A 498 15.36 16.33 30.16
N LEU A 499 15.68 15.49 29.16
CA LEU A 499 14.81 15.24 28.01
C LEU A 499 13.43 14.66 28.39
N PRO A 500 13.31 13.67 29.29
CA PRO A 500 12.00 13.17 29.71
C PRO A 500 11.10 14.24 30.32
N GLU A 501 11.68 15.14 31.12
CA GLU A 501 10.93 16.24 31.74
C GLU A 501 10.47 17.27 30.70
N TRP A 502 11.32 17.55 29.70
CA TRP A 502 10.93 18.42 28.58
C TRP A 502 9.76 17.82 27.81
N VAL A 503 9.81 16.52 27.47
CA VAL A 503 8.74 15.82 26.74
C VAL A 503 7.42 15.87 27.53
N ALA A 504 7.45 15.54 28.82
CA ALA A 504 6.26 15.58 29.66
C ALA A 504 5.63 16.99 29.69
N LYS A 505 6.44 18.04 29.90
CA LYS A 505 5.98 19.43 29.88
C LYS A 505 5.45 19.87 28.53
N ALA A 506 6.07 19.41 27.44
CA ALA A 506 5.65 19.72 26.08
C ALA A 506 4.27 19.10 25.78
N CYS A 507 4.08 17.81 26.11
CA CYS A 507 2.82 17.11 25.95
C CYS A 507 1.70 17.68 26.86
N GLU A 508 2.01 18.04 28.10
CA GLU A 508 1.04 18.64 29.03
C GLU A 508 0.50 19.99 28.51
N ARG A 509 1.39 20.83 27.98
CA ARG A 509 1.04 22.19 27.53
C ARG A 509 0.47 22.23 26.12
N SER A 510 0.67 21.18 25.33
CA SER A 510 0.36 21.23 23.90
C SER A 510 -1.14 21.29 23.62
N VAL A 511 -1.52 22.18 22.71
CA VAL A 511 -2.88 22.26 22.17
C VAL A 511 -3.19 21.13 21.21
N LEU A 512 -2.17 20.46 20.66
CA LEU A 512 -2.32 19.39 19.67
C LEU A 512 -3.01 18.15 20.23
N LEU A 513 -2.94 17.94 21.55
CA LEU A 513 -3.54 16.80 22.23
C LEU A 513 -4.97 17.05 22.72
N ASP A 514 -5.50 18.26 22.54
CA ASP A 514 -6.91 18.60 22.77
C ASP A 514 -7.67 18.60 21.42
N PRO A 515 -8.70 17.75 21.23
CA PRO A 515 -9.38 17.63 19.95
C PRO A 515 -10.03 18.93 19.47
N ALA A 516 -10.65 19.69 20.37
CA ALA A 516 -11.38 20.90 20.01
C ALA A 516 -10.42 22.05 19.65
N ARG A 517 -9.31 22.18 20.41
CA ARG A 517 -8.27 23.15 20.09
C ARG A 517 -7.55 22.79 18.80
N ARG A 518 -7.23 21.50 18.58
CA ARG A 518 -6.61 21.03 17.34
C ARG A 518 -7.49 21.28 16.13
N GLU A 519 -8.79 21.01 16.21
CA GLU A 519 -9.74 21.31 15.14
C GLU A 519 -9.76 22.81 14.78
N ALA A 520 -9.65 23.68 15.78
CA ALA A 520 -9.61 25.13 15.57
C ALA A 520 -8.35 25.62 14.83
N LEU A 521 -7.29 24.79 14.74
CA LEU A 521 -6.07 25.10 13.99
C LEU A 521 -6.20 24.80 12.49
N ILE A 522 -7.19 24.00 12.08
CA ILE A 522 -7.40 23.69 10.67
C ILE A 522 -7.78 24.97 9.92
N GLY A 523 -7.05 25.29 8.87
CA GLY A 523 -7.27 26.51 8.08
C GLY A 523 -6.60 27.77 8.64
N GLN A 524 -5.87 27.68 9.75
CA GLN A 524 -5.13 28.82 10.30
C GLN A 524 -3.78 29.02 9.58
N PRO A 525 -3.33 30.27 9.38
CA PRO A 525 -2.04 30.54 8.75
C PRO A 525 -0.87 30.14 9.68
N LEU A 526 0.30 29.90 9.10
CA LEU A 526 1.50 29.46 9.84
C LEU A 526 1.86 30.42 10.99
N SER A 527 1.69 31.72 10.79
CA SER A 527 1.94 32.74 11.81
C SER A 527 1.01 32.64 13.02
N ALA A 528 -0.22 32.18 12.85
CA ALA A 528 -1.16 31.95 13.94
C ALA A 528 -0.76 30.71 14.76
N LEU A 529 -0.26 29.66 14.08
CA LEU A 529 0.29 28.47 14.75
C LEU A 529 1.53 28.82 15.58
N GLN A 530 2.48 29.56 15.01
CA GLN A 530 3.70 30.02 15.70
C GLN A 530 3.40 30.91 16.91
N ALA A 531 2.32 31.70 16.87
CA ALA A 531 1.93 32.58 17.97
C ALA A 531 1.46 31.82 19.23
N LEU A 532 1.15 30.52 19.12
CA LEU A 532 0.74 29.69 20.25
C LEU A 532 1.91 29.36 21.18
N GLN A 533 3.17 29.41 20.69
CA GLN A 533 4.38 29.05 21.43
C GLN A 533 4.24 27.66 22.08
N ASP A 534 3.66 26.73 21.32
CA ASP A 534 3.47 25.34 21.70
C ASP A 534 4.74 24.57 21.31
N PRO A 535 5.49 23.99 22.25
CA PRO A 535 6.79 23.39 21.98
C PRO A 535 6.73 22.20 20.99
N LEU A 536 5.61 21.46 20.94
CA LEU A 536 5.46 20.35 19.99
C LEU A 536 5.09 20.86 18.60
N LEU A 537 4.31 21.92 18.54
CA LEU A 537 3.98 22.57 17.27
C LEU A 537 5.19 23.30 16.69
N ASP A 538 5.97 24.00 17.52
CA ASP A 538 7.20 24.68 17.10
C ASP A 538 8.24 23.67 16.60
N LEU A 539 8.37 22.52 17.26
CA LEU A 539 9.21 21.41 16.78
C LEU A 539 8.72 20.85 15.43
N ALA A 540 7.41 20.79 15.21
CA ALA A 540 6.85 20.27 13.96
C ALA A 540 6.85 21.27 12.80
N ILE A 541 6.86 22.58 13.11
CA ILE A 541 6.99 23.66 12.14
C ILE A 541 8.42 23.77 11.63
N ASP A 542 9.39 23.49 12.48
CA ASP A 542 10.81 23.55 12.15
C ASP A 542 11.29 22.32 11.37
#